data_AF-A0A8B9X1R4-F1
#
_entry.id   AF-A0A8B9X1R4-F1
#
_cell.length_a   1.000
_cell.length_b   1.000
_cell.length_c   1.000
_cell.angle_alpha   90.00
_cell.angle_beta   90.00
_cell.angle_gamma   90.00
#
_symmetry.space_group_name_H-M   'P 1'
#
loop_
_entity.id
_entity.type
_entity.pdbx_description
1 polymer ?
#
loop_
_entity_poly.entity_id
_entity_poly.type
_entity_poly.pdbx_seq_one_letter_code
_entity_poly.pdbx_strand_id
1 'polypeptide(L)'
;MASLGQVIFWSIISIIIILAGAIVFIIGFGISAFSIPEVNVDYNASSESLRCEAPRWFPQPTVVWASQVDQGANFSEVSNTSFELNSENVTMKVVSILYNVTINNTYSCMIENNIAKATGDIKVTDSEIKRRSHLQLLNSKASLRVSASSAIDWVLLPLCFYLMLK
;
A
#
# COMPACT_ATOMS: atom_id res chain seq x y z
N MET A 1 10.79 52.22 6.24
CA MET A 1 9.70 51.85 7.15
C MET A 1 8.64 51.16 6.29
N ALA A 2 8.44 49.85 6.45
CA ALA A 2 7.47 49.11 5.63
C ALA A 2 6.05 49.53 6.05
N SER A 3 5.15 49.72 5.08
CA SER A 3 3.76 50.04 5.40
C SER A 3 3.06 48.83 6.03
N LEU A 4 2.07 49.07 6.89
CA LEU A 4 1.29 48.01 7.53
C LEU A 4 0.70 47.02 6.50
N GLY A 5 0.26 47.51 5.35
CA GLY A 5 -0.25 46.68 4.26
C GLY A 5 0.81 45.78 3.62
N GLN A 6 2.06 46.25 3.53
CA GLN A 6 3.17 45.45 3.02
C GLN A 6 3.50 44.30 3.98
N VAL A 7 3.47 44.53 5.29
CA VAL A 7 3.70 43.49 6.31
C VAL A 7 2.61 42.39 6.25
N ILE A 8 1.34 42.78 6.14
CA ILE A 8 0.22 41.83 6.03
C ILE A 8 0.35 40.99 4.74
N PHE A 9 0.71 41.62 3.64
CA PHE A 9 0.88 40.94 2.34
C PHE A 9 1.97 39.85 2.39
N TRP A 10 3.14 40.18 2.93
CA TRP A 10 4.23 39.21 3.08
C TRP A 10 3.89 38.09 4.08
N SER A 11 3.13 38.40 5.13
CA SER A 11 2.64 37.40 6.08
C SER A 11 1.72 36.38 5.40
N ILE A 12 0.77 36.82 4.58
CA ILE A 12 -0.17 35.94 3.89
C ILE A 12 0.57 35.04 2.89
N ILE A 13 1.52 35.59 2.13
CA ILE A 13 2.33 34.80 1.18
C ILE A 13 3.12 33.71 1.91
N SER A 14 3.73 34.05 3.05
CA SER A 14 4.51 33.08 3.83
C SER A 14 3.64 31.92 4.32
N ILE A 15 2.43 32.22 4.81
CA ILE A 15 1.46 31.20 5.24
C ILE A 15 1.03 30.30 4.08
N ILE A 16 0.77 30.87 2.90
CA ILE A 16 0.36 30.09 1.71
C ILE A 16 1.48 29.12 1.29
N ILE A 17 2.74 29.57 1.30
CA ILE A 17 3.88 28.71 0.92
C ILE A 17 4.04 27.55 1.92
N ILE A 18 3.90 27.82 3.22
CA ILE A 18 3.98 26.79 4.27
C ILE A 18 2.84 25.78 4.12
N LEU A 19 1.60 26.25 3.92
CA LEU A 19 0.43 25.39 3.71
C LEU A 19 0.57 24.54 2.45
N ALA A 20 1.01 25.14 1.33
CA ALA A 20 1.24 24.41 0.08
C ALA A 20 2.31 23.33 0.24
N GLY A 21 3.42 23.65 0.92
CA GLY A 21 4.48 22.67 1.22
C GLY A 21 3.99 21.52 2.10
N ALA A 22 3.18 21.81 3.13
CA ALA A 22 2.59 20.80 4.00
C ALA A 22 1.62 19.89 3.23
N ILE A 23 0.79 20.43 2.34
CA ILE A 23 -0.13 19.64 1.52
C ILE A 23 0.64 18.68 0.59
N VAL A 24 1.68 19.18 -0.09
CA VAL A 24 2.53 18.34 -0.96
C VAL A 24 3.23 17.24 -0.16
N PHE A 25 3.74 17.57 1.03
CA PHE A 25 4.38 16.61 1.92
C PHE A 25 3.40 15.54 2.41
N ILE A 26 2.17 15.92 2.78
CA ILE A 26 1.13 14.98 3.21
C ILE A 26 0.71 14.05 2.06
N ILE A 27 0.50 14.58 0.86
CA ILE A 27 0.10 13.79 -0.30
C ILE A 27 1.23 12.84 -0.73
N GLY A 28 2.48 13.30 -0.74
CA GLY A 28 3.64 12.50 -1.15
C GLY A 28 3.94 11.29 -0.25
N PHE A 29 3.56 11.36 1.03
CA PHE A 29 3.74 10.26 1.98
C PHE A 29 2.58 9.27 2.04
N GLY A 30 1.42 9.59 1.46
CA GLY A 30 0.16 8.93 1.78
C GLY A 30 -0.42 7.97 0.73
N ILE A 31 0.26 7.72 -0.39
CA ILE A 31 -0.32 6.91 -1.48
C ILE A 31 0.14 5.46 -1.34
N SER A 32 -0.58 4.70 -0.51
CA SER A 32 -0.52 3.24 -0.53
C SER A 32 -1.75 2.69 -1.23
N ALA A 33 -1.57 1.77 -2.16
CA ALA A 33 -2.66 1.13 -2.88
C ALA A 33 -2.57 -0.39 -2.70
N PHE A 34 -3.67 -0.99 -2.27
CA PHE A 34 -3.79 -2.42 -2.08
C PHE A 34 -5.07 -2.91 -2.72
N SER A 35 -4.99 -4.03 -3.43
CA SER A 35 -6.13 -4.72 -4.00
C SER A 35 -6.19 -6.15 -3.48
N ILE A 36 -7.41 -6.61 -3.26
CA ILE A 36 -7.69 -8.00 -2.92
C ILE A 36 -7.25 -8.87 -4.11
N PRO A 37 -6.44 -9.93 -3.90
CA PRO A 37 -6.07 -10.85 -4.95
C PRO A 37 -7.27 -11.69 -5.38
N GLU A 38 -7.41 -11.89 -6.67
CA GLU A 38 -8.33 -12.84 -7.27
C GLU A 38 -7.55 -14.11 -7.62
N VAL A 39 -7.99 -15.25 -7.10
CA VAL A 39 -7.35 -16.54 -7.34
C VAL A 39 -8.25 -17.38 -8.24
N ASN A 40 -7.70 -17.77 -9.38
CA ASN A 40 -8.40 -18.56 -10.38
C ASN A 40 -7.59 -19.80 -10.78
N VAL A 41 -8.27 -20.78 -11.36
CA VAL A 41 -7.61 -21.95 -11.98
C VAL A 41 -7.17 -21.55 -13.38
N ASP A 42 -5.89 -21.76 -13.71
CA ASP A 42 -5.36 -21.48 -15.04
C ASP A 42 -5.47 -22.75 -15.90
N TYR A 43 -6.35 -22.68 -16.90
CA TYR A 43 -6.68 -23.78 -17.80
C TYR A 43 -5.75 -23.86 -19.02
N ASN A 44 -4.90 -22.85 -19.23
CA ASN A 44 -3.98 -22.79 -20.38
C ASN A 44 -2.66 -23.51 -20.10
N ALA A 45 -2.23 -23.58 -18.85
CA ALA A 45 -1.16 -24.46 -18.44
C ALA A 45 -1.74 -25.87 -18.26
N SER A 46 -1.10 -26.88 -18.84
CA SER A 46 -1.48 -28.29 -18.76
C SER A 46 -1.90 -28.65 -17.33
N SER A 47 -3.21 -28.89 -17.15
CA SER A 47 -3.90 -29.44 -15.96
C SER A 47 -3.17 -29.26 -14.64
N GLU A 48 -3.75 -28.44 -13.75
CA GLU A 48 -3.40 -28.26 -12.33
C GLU A 48 -2.47 -27.08 -11.99
N SER A 49 -2.77 -25.88 -12.50
CA SER A 49 -2.11 -24.66 -12.03
C SER A 49 -3.11 -23.61 -11.50
N LEU A 50 -2.65 -22.84 -10.51
CA LEU A 50 -3.42 -21.78 -9.87
C LEU A 50 -2.80 -20.43 -10.20
N ARG A 51 -3.64 -19.45 -10.54
CA ARG A 51 -3.24 -18.10 -10.91
C ARG A 51 -3.84 -17.10 -9.92
N CYS A 52 -2.97 -16.36 -9.26
CA CYS A 52 -3.30 -15.30 -8.32
C CYS A 52 -2.97 -13.96 -8.96
N GLU A 53 -3.99 -13.12 -9.18
CA GLU A 53 -3.82 -11.79 -9.77
C GLU A 53 -4.25 -10.70 -8.79
N ALA A 54 -3.41 -9.69 -8.61
CA ALA A 54 -3.75 -8.52 -7.84
C ALA A 54 -3.40 -7.24 -8.63
N PRO A 55 -4.38 -6.43 -9.03
CA PRO A 55 -4.17 -5.37 -10.02
C PRO A 55 -3.44 -4.12 -9.50
N ARG A 56 -3.50 -3.83 -8.19
CA ARG A 56 -2.97 -2.57 -7.63
C ARG A 56 -2.25 -2.80 -6.31
N TRP A 57 -0.92 -2.90 -6.38
CA TRP A 57 -0.05 -2.98 -5.22
C TRP A 57 1.03 -1.91 -5.23
N PHE A 58 1.14 -1.18 -4.13
CA PHE A 58 2.25 -0.28 -3.85
C PHE A 58 2.41 -0.13 -2.33
N PRO A 59 3.62 -0.30 -1.76
CA PRO A 59 4.90 -0.59 -2.42
C PRO A 59 5.02 -2.05 -2.90
N GLN A 60 6.13 -2.42 -3.57
CA GLN A 60 6.35 -3.78 -4.09
C GLN A 60 6.17 -4.83 -2.97
N PRO A 61 5.22 -5.78 -3.11
CA PRO A 61 4.95 -6.78 -2.10
C PRO A 61 5.75 -8.07 -2.32
N THR A 62 5.76 -8.93 -1.29
CA THR A 62 6.21 -10.32 -1.35
C THR A 62 5.02 -11.24 -1.54
N VAL A 63 5.15 -12.22 -2.42
CA VAL A 63 4.12 -13.25 -2.65
C VAL A 63 4.60 -14.57 -2.07
N VAL A 64 3.78 -15.20 -1.24
CA VAL A 64 4.04 -16.50 -0.64
C VAL A 64 2.82 -17.38 -0.87
N TRP A 65 3.05 -18.58 -1.37
CA TRP A 65 2.02 -19.61 -1.44
C TRP A 65 2.11 -20.51 -0.21
N ALA A 66 0.96 -20.91 0.30
CA ALA A 66 0.83 -21.91 1.36
C ALA A 66 -0.23 -22.94 0.96
N SER A 67 -0.01 -24.21 1.33
CA SER A 67 -1.03 -25.25 1.23
C SER A 67 -1.61 -25.51 2.62
N GLN A 68 -2.83 -26.02 2.68
CA GLN A 68 -3.42 -26.46 3.95
C GLN A 68 -2.62 -27.61 4.60
N VAL A 69 -2.02 -28.48 3.78
CA VAL A 69 -1.27 -29.66 4.22
C VAL A 69 0.06 -29.24 4.83
N ASP A 70 0.73 -28.26 4.23
CA ASP A 70 2.07 -27.81 4.60
C ASP A 70 2.08 -26.31 4.92
N GLN A 71 1.46 -25.94 6.04
CA GLN A 71 1.36 -24.55 6.53
C GLN A 71 2.72 -23.85 6.79
N GLY A 72 3.85 -24.54 6.60
CA GLY A 72 5.21 -24.00 6.73
C GLY A 72 6.15 -24.31 5.55
N ALA A 73 5.68 -24.98 4.49
CA ALA A 73 6.50 -25.20 3.31
C ALA A 73 6.45 -23.96 2.40
N ASN A 74 7.63 -23.49 1.99
CA ASN A 74 7.72 -22.39 1.04
C ASN A 74 7.67 -22.94 -0.39
N PHE A 75 6.55 -22.71 -1.10
CA PHE A 75 6.36 -23.16 -2.48
C PHE A 75 7.06 -22.27 -3.53
N SER A 76 8.02 -21.43 -3.13
CA SER A 76 8.69 -20.46 -4.02
C SER A 76 9.42 -21.09 -5.22
N GLU A 77 9.84 -22.35 -5.13
CA GLU A 77 10.50 -23.07 -6.25
C GLU A 77 9.51 -23.52 -7.33
N VAL A 78 8.24 -23.74 -6.94
CA VAL A 78 7.17 -24.25 -7.82
C VAL A 78 6.20 -23.14 -8.23
N SER A 79 6.47 -21.90 -7.82
CA SER A 79 5.68 -20.72 -8.17
C SER A 79 6.46 -19.77 -9.06
N ASN A 80 5.83 -19.25 -10.11
CA ASN A 80 6.37 -18.18 -10.94
C ASN A 80 5.64 -16.87 -10.62
N THR A 81 6.35 -15.88 -10.09
CA THR A 81 5.81 -14.56 -9.75
C THR A 81 6.34 -13.50 -10.71
N SER A 82 5.44 -12.77 -11.36
CA SER A 82 5.77 -11.60 -12.17
C SER A 82 5.11 -10.33 -11.62
N PHE A 83 5.82 -9.22 -11.81
CA PHE A 83 5.39 -7.89 -11.41
C PHE A 83 5.33 -7.01 -12.65
N GLU A 84 4.14 -6.55 -13.00
CA GLU A 84 3.91 -5.67 -14.13
C GLU A 84 3.63 -4.26 -13.60
N LEU A 85 4.47 -3.29 -13.96
CA LEU A 85 4.29 -1.91 -13.52
C LEU A 85 3.24 -1.20 -14.38
N ASN A 86 2.18 -0.70 -13.76
CA ASN A 86 1.26 0.21 -14.41
C ASN A 86 1.75 1.65 -14.20
N SER A 87 2.24 2.28 -15.28
CA SER A 87 2.78 3.64 -15.25
C SER A 87 1.74 4.73 -15.01
N GLU A 88 0.45 4.46 -15.23
CA GLU A 88 -0.62 5.46 -15.09
C GLU A 88 -0.97 5.77 -13.64
N ASN A 89 -0.87 4.77 -12.76
CA ASN A 89 -1.26 4.87 -11.35
C ASN A 89 -0.11 4.57 -10.38
N VAL A 90 1.12 4.35 -10.90
CA VAL A 90 2.33 4.01 -10.11
C VAL A 90 2.08 2.78 -9.21
N THR A 91 1.21 1.86 -9.64
CA THR A 91 0.95 0.59 -8.93
C THR A 91 1.47 -0.59 -9.74
N MET A 92 1.81 -1.67 -9.05
CA MET A 92 2.21 -2.92 -9.68
C MET A 92 1.02 -3.89 -9.72
N LYS A 93 0.79 -4.48 -10.89
CA LYS A 93 -0.02 -5.68 -11.03
C LYS A 93 0.87 -6.88 -10.67
N VAL A 94 0.45 -7.61 -9.65
CA VAL A 94 1.11 -8.83 -9.20
C VAL A 94 0.41 -10.01 -9.86
N VAL A 95 1.16 -10.87 -10.53
CA VAL A 95 0.67 -12.11 -11.11
C VAL A 95 1.54 -13.25 -10.60
N SER A 96 0.94 -14.22 -9.94
CA SER A 96 1.64 -15.41 -9.47
C SER A 96 0.95 -16.67 -9.93
N ILE A 97 1.73 -17.60 -10.47
CA ILE A 97 1.26 -18.90 -10.95
C ILE A 97 1.91 -19.98 -10.09
N LEU A 98 1.10 -20.84 -9.48
CA LEU A 98 1.54 -22.03 -8.75
C LEU A 98 1.30 -23.26 -9.62
N TYR A 99 2.35 -24.04 -9.86
CA TYR A 99 2.29 -25.29 -10.62
C TYR A 99 2.14 -26.52 -9.71
N ASN A 100 1.77 -27.67 -10.29
CA ASN A 100 1.70 -28.97 -9.61
C ASN A 100 0.72 -28.99 -8.42
N VAL A 101 -0.51 -28.54 -8.67
CA VAL A 101 -1.54 -28.36 -7.64
C VAL A 101 -2.36 -29.64 -7.48
N THR A 102 -2.40 -30.20 -6.28
CA THR A 102 -3.17 -31.43 -6.06
C THR A 102 -4.67 -31.14 -5.93
N ILE A 103 -5.49 -32.01 -6.53
CA ILE A 103 -6.94 -31.99 -6.36
C ILE A 103 -7.30 -32.34 -4.90
N ASN A 104 -8.39 -31.77 -4.38
CA ASN A 104 -8.85 -31.91 -2.99
C ASN A 104 -7.97 -31.21 -1.93
N ASN A 105 -7.08 -30.31 -2.36
CA ASN A 105 -6.32 -29.44 -1.46
C ASN A 105 -6.82 -27.99 -1.48
N THR A 106 -6.54 -27.29 -0.39
CA THR A 106 -6.75 -25.84 -0.27
C THR A 106 -5.40 -25.15 -0.37
N TYR A 107 -5.31 -24.15 -1.25
CA TYR A 107 -4.13 -23.32 -1.45
C TYR A 107 -4.46 -21.87 -1.12
N SER A 108 -3.50 -21.18 -0.53
CA SER A 108 -3.60 -19.78 -0.14
C SER A 108 -2.47 -18.99 -0.78
N CYS A 109 -2.83 -18.02 -1.62
CA CYS A 109 -1.94 -17.00 -2.15
C CYS A 109 -1.89 -15.84 -1.16
N MET A 110 -0.73 -15.59 -0.56
CA MET A 110 -0.55 -14.52 0.40
C MET A 110 0.34 -13.44 -0.22
N ILE A 111 -0.20 -12.25 -0.39
CA ILE A 111 0.53 -11.08 -0.87
C ILE A 111 0.67 -10.14 0.33
N GLU A 112 1.90 -9.90 0.75
CA GLU A 112 2.16 -9.07 1.93
C GLU A 112 3.25 -8.04 1.70
N ASN A 113 3.12 -6.92 2.40
CA ASN A 113 4.14 -5.90 2.52
C ASN A 113 4.12 -5.35 3.95
N ASN A 114 5.02 -4.41 4.23
CA ASN A 114 5.15 -3.69 5.50
C ASN A 114 3.87 -2.95 5.98
N ILE A 115 2.83 -2.83 5.15
CA ILE A 115 1.60 -2.04 5.43
C ILE A 115 0.31 -2.87 5.29
N ALA A 116 0.30 -3.90 4.45
CA ALA A 116 -0.92 -4.66 4.16
C ALA A 116 -0.62 -6.11 3.83
N LYS A 117 -1.58 -6.97 4.14
CA LYS A 117 -1.57 -8.40 3.85
C LYS A 117 -2.90 -8.77 3.22
N ALA A 118 -2.87 -9.24 1.99
CA ALA A 118 -4.05 -9.78 1.34
C ALA A 118 -3.83 -11.26 1.04
N THR A 119 -4.88 -12.05 1.25
CA THR A 119 -4.83 -13.48 1.08
C THR A 119 -5.98 -13.92 0.20
N GLY A 120 -5.67 -14.71 -0.82
CA GLY A 120 -6.64 -15.37 -1.68
C GLY A 120 -6.59 -16.87 -1.42
N ASP A 121 -7.65 -17.42 -0.84
CA ASP A 121 -7.84 -18.84 -0.57
C ASP A 121 -8.65 -19.49 -1.69
N ILE A 122 -8.16 -20.61 -2.21
CA ILE A 122 -8.85 -21.43 -3.19
C ILE A 122 -8.86 -22.89 -2.74
N LYS A 123 -10.05 -23.45 -2.64
CA LYS A 123 -10.25 -24.88 -2.42
C LYS A 123 -10.60 -25.54 -3.75
N VAL A 124 -9.75 -26.46 -4.18
CA VAL A 124 -9.95 -27.26 -5.38
C VAL A 124 -10.59 -28.57 -4.93
N THR A 125 -11.86 -28.83 -5.28
CA THR A 125 -12.50 -30.14 -5.09
C THR A 125 -12.91 -30.71 -6.45
N ASP A 126 -13.08 -32.04 -6.53
CA ASP A 126 -13.46 -32.74 -7.78
C ASP A 126 -14.75 -32.20 -8.42
N SER A 127 -15.65 -31.62 -7.63
CA SER A 127 -16.96 -31.13 -8.10
C SER A 127 -17.16 -29.61 -8.01
N GLU A 128 -16.36 -28.90 -7.21
CA GLU A 128 -16.53 -27.45 -6.97
C GLU A 128 -15.20 -26.72 -6.74
N ILE A 129 -15.13 -25.46 -7.19
CA ILE A 129 -14.02 -24.55 -6.86
C ILE A 129 -14.56 -23.48 -5.93
N LYS A 130 -14.16 -23.51 -4.66
CA LYS A 130 -14.56 -22.51 -3.68
C LYS A 130 -13.45 -21.47 -3.52
N ARG A 131 -13.75 -20.22 -3.90
CA ARG A 131 -12.86 -19.07 -3.78
C ARG A 131 -13.24 -18.23 -2.57
N ARG A 132 -12.27 -17.79 -1.80
CA ARG A 132 -12.45 -16.82 -0.70
C ARG A 132 -11.25 -15.89 -0.72
N SER A 133 -11.47 -14.59 -0.60
CA SER A 133 -10.38 -13.63 -0.49
C SER A 133 -10.62 -12.72 0.71
N HIS A 134 -9.52 -12.35 1.38
CA HIS A 134 -9.57 -11.50 2.56
C HIS A 134 -8.40 -10.52 2.56
N LEU A 135 -8.62 -9.33 3.10
CA LEU A 135 -7.61 -8.28 3.19
C LEU A 135 -7.47 -7.86 4.65
N GLN A 136 -6.23 -7.85 5.13
CA GLN A 136 -5.85 -7.41 6.46
C GLN A 136 -4.91 -6.21 6.32
N LEU A 137 -5.24 -5.12 7.00
CA LEU A 137 -4.34 -3.99 7.12
C LEU A 137 -3.32 -4.31 8.20
N LEU A 138 -2.05 -4.45 7.82
CA LEU A 138 -0.95 -4.60 8.78
C LEU A 138 -0.57 -3.21 9.26
N ASN A 139 -1.39 -2.68 10.17
CA ASN A 139 -1.26 -1.42 10.88
C ASN A 139 0.00 -0.62 10.51
N SER A 140 -0.12 0.39 9.65
CA SER A 140 0.97 1.33 9.47
C SER A 140 1.23 1.95 10.83
N LYS A 141 2.41 1.72 11.41
CA LYS A 141 2.97 2.69 12.36
C LYS A 141 3.30 3.95 11.55
N ALA A 142 2.28 4.62 11.01
CA ALA A 142 2.36 6.04 10.77
C ALA A 142 2.41 6.66 12.15
N SER A 143 3.60 6.67 12.77
CA SER A 143 3.81 7.54 13.90
C SER A 143 3.63 8.94 13.36
N LEU A 144 2.43 9.49 13.56
CA LEU A 144 2.18 10.93 13.59
C LEU A 144 2.99 11.50 14.77
N ARG A 145 4.31 11.41 14.72
CA ARG A 145 5.20 12.39 15.36
C ARG A 145 5.35 13.55 14.39
N VAL A 146 4.22 14.10 13.95
CA VAL A 146 4.20 15.54 13.67
C VAL A 146 4.38 16.13 15.05
N SER A 147 5.62 16.54 15.36
CA SER A 147 5.90 17.25 16.59
C SER A 147 5.05 18.52 16.55
N ALA A 148 3.90 18.50 17.22
CA ALA A 148 3.06 19.67 17.44
C ALA A 148 3.89 20.84 18.04
N SER A 149 5.03 20.53 18.64
CA SER A 149 6.03 21.49 19.12
C SER A 149 6.59 22.42 18.03
N SER A 150 6.70 22.00 16.76
CA SER A 150 7.33 22.84 15.71
C SER A 150 6.37 23.85 15.08
N ALA A 151 5.05 23.62 15.16
CA ALA A 151 4.06 24.54 14.58
C ALA A 151 3.76 25.72 15.51
N ILE A 152 3.92 25.55 16.82
CA ILE A 152 3.64 26.59 17.83
C ILE A 152 4.73 27.68 17.80
N ASP A 153 5.99 27.31 17.55
CA ASP A 153 7.10 28.27 17.45
C ASP A 153 6.93 29.25 16.28
N TRP A 154 6.42 28.79 15.13
CA TRP A 154 6.26 29.62 13.93
C TRP A 154 5.10 30.62 14.00
N VAL A 155 4.07 30.34 14.81
CA VAL A 155 2.92 31.26 15.01
C VAL A 155 3.25 32.35 16.04
N LEU A 156 4.16 32.08 16.99
CA LEU A 156 4.56 33.04 18.02
C LEU A 156 5.62 34.04 17.54
N LEU A 157 6.42 33.69 16.54
CA LEU A 157 7.44 34.59 15.95
C LEU A 157 6.85 35.91 15.40
N PRO A 158 5.78 35.91 14.58
CA PRO A 158 5.12 37.14 14.11
C PRO A 158 4.48 37.95 15.25
N LEU A 159 3.92 37.26 16.26
CA LEU A 159 3.29 37.90 17.41
C LEU A 159 4.33 38.62 18.30
N CYS A 160 5.52 38.03 18.46
CA CYS A 160 6.65 38.64 19.15
C CYS A 160 7.16 39.90 18.43
N PHE A 161 7.27 39.88 17.10
CA PHE A 161 7.62 41.09 16.34
C PHE A 161 6.57 42.19 16.46
N TYR A 162 5.28 41.85 16.60
CA TYR A 162 4.22 42.83 16.81
C TYR A 162 4.25 43.47 18.20
N LEU A 163 4.55 42.69 19.25
CA LEU A 163 4.64 43.18 20.63
C LEU A 163 5.92 43.99 20.90
N MET A 164 7.03 43.70 20.22
CA MET A 164 8.29 44.43 20.35
C MET A 164 8.33 45.77 19.58
N LEU A 165 7.35 46.04 18.71
CA LEU A 165 7.27 47.27 17.91
C LEU A 165 6.27 48.29 18.51
N LYS A 166 5.80 48.08 19.73
CA LYS A 166 4.94 48.99 20.48
C LYS A 166 5.70 49.69 21.61
#